data_AF-A0A522QCU1-F1
#
_entry.id   AF-A0A522QCU1-F1
#
_cell.length_a   1.000
_cell.length_b   1.000
_cell.length_c   1.000
_cell.angle_alpha   90.00
_cell.angle_beta   90.00
_cell.angle_gamma   90.00
#
_symmetry.space_group_name_H-M   'P 1'
#
loop_
_entity.id
_entity.type
_entity.pdbx_description
1 polymer ?
#
loop_
_entity_poly.entity_id
_entity_poly.type
_entity_poly.pdbx_seq_one_letter_code
_entity_poly.pdbx_strand_id
1 'polypeptide(L)' 'MSTTTLARCGAALLLAAFISGCAAMHHQRSDRVNQCKQNPNSCQYQGAYEPGERAYAEQEAKRLNQAESNKIRGW' A
#
# COMPACT_ATOMS: atom_id res chain seq x y z
N MET A 1 6.93 -26.09 -35.09
CA MET A 1 6.64 -26.56 -33.72
C MET A 1 5.13 -26.64 -33.54
N SER A 2 4.65 -27.67 -32.84
CA SER A 2 3.20 -27.92 -32.67
C SER A 2 2.54 -26.86 -31.79
N THR A 3 1.33 -26.44 -32.12
CA THR A 3 0.52 -25.49 -31.33
C THR A 3 0.25 -25.99 -29.91
N THR A 4 0.19 -27.31 -29.74
CA THR A 4 0.02 -27.97 -28.43
C THR A 4 1.27 -27.84 -27.55
N THR A 5 2.46 -27.84 -28.14
CA THR A 5 3.73 -27.64 -27.42
C THR A 5 3.84 -26.20 -26.94
N LEU A 6 3.47 -25.23 -27.78
CA LEU A 6 3.53 -23.80 -27.45
C LEU A 6 2.58 -23.46 -26.28
N ALA A 7 1.35 -23.99 -26.30
CA ALA A 7 0.37 -23.78 -25.24
C ALA A 7 0.82 -24.35 -23.89
N ARG A 8 1.43 -25.55 -23.89
CA ARG A 8 1.95 -26.20 -22.67
C ARG A 8 3.11 -25.43 -22.05
N CYS A 9 4.04 -24.95 -22.88
CA CYS A 9 5.15 -24.13 -22.42
C CYS A 9 4.68 -22.79 -21.86
N GLY A 10 3.71 -22.12 -22.51
CA GLY A 10 3.11 -20.89 -22.00
C GLY A 10 2.44 -21.05 -20.64
N ALA A 11 1.64 -22.11 -20.47
CA ALA A 11 0.99 -22.41 -19.19
C ALA A 11 2.00 -22.69 -18.07
N ALA A 12 3.08 -23.43 -18.37
CA ALA A 12 4.14 -23.72 -17.41
C ALA A 12 4.89 -22.45 -16.95
N LEU A 13 5.18 -21.53 -17.89
CA LEU A 13 5.85 -20.27 -17.58
C LEU A 13 4.98 -19.34 -16.72
N LEU A 14 3.67 -19.28 -17.00
CA LEU A 14 2.74 -18.51 -16.16
C LEU A 14 2.69 -19.05 -14.73
N LEU A 15 2.59 -20.38 -14.56
CA LEU A 15 2.60 -21.02 -13.24
C LEU A 15 3.91 -20.74 -12.48
N ALA A 16 5.05 -20.82 -13.17
CA ALA A 16 6.35 -20.51 -12.57
C ALA A 16 6.44 -19.05 -12.10
N ALA A 17 5.91 -18.10 -12.87
CA ALA A 17 5.86 -16.68 -12.50
C ALA A 17 4.98 -16.44 -11.25
N PHE A 18 3.82 -17.10 -11.17
CA PHE A 18 2.94 -16.99 -10.00
C PHE A 18 3.59 -17.58 -8.73
N ILE A 19 4.30 -18.71 -8.84
CA ILE A 19 4.92 -19.39 -7.68
C ILE A 19 6.16 -18.64 -7.19
N SER A 20 6.93 -17.99 -8.07
CA SER A 20 8.12 -17.20 -7.70
C SER A 20 7.80 -15.98 -6.82
N GLY A 21 6.55 -15.51 -6.80
CA GLY A 21 6.13 -14.35 -6.00
C GLY A 21 5.99 -14.64 -4.49
N CYS A 22 5.87 -15.90 -4.08
CA CYS A 22 5.60 -16.24 -2.68
C CYS A 22 6.84 -16.21 -1.77
N ALA A 23 8.05 -16.36 -2.31
CA ALA A 23 9.28 -16.43 -1.49
C ALA A 23 9.81 -15.05 -1.07
N ALA A 24 9.50 -13.98 -1.82
CA ALA A 24 9.99 -12.63 -1.53
C ALA A 24 9.20 -11.90 -0.41
N MET A 25 8.05 -12.42 0.02
CA MET A 25 7.25 -11.83 1.11
C MET A 25 7.59 -12.37 2.51
N HIS A 26 8.57 -13.27 2.65
CA HIS A 26 8.91 -13.87 3.95
C HIS A 26 10.11 -13.15 4.62
N HIS A 27 10.12 -11.81 4.62
CA HIS A 27 10.93 -11.05 5.59
C HIS A 27 10.09 -10.90 6.87
N GLN A 28 10.06 -11.98 7.65
CA GLN A 28 9.31 -12.08 8.90
C GLN A 28 9.96 -11.22 9.99
N ARG A 29 9.64 -9.92 9.99
CA ARG A 29 9.65 -9.16 11.24
C ARG A 29 8.47 -9.70 12.05
N SER A 30 8.71 -10.14 13.28
CA SER A 30 7.66 -10.58 14.21
C SER A 30 6.78 -9.38 14.60
N ASP A 31 5.97 -8.93 13.65
CA ASP A 31 4.88 -8.01 13.88
C ASP A 31 3.75 -8.87 14.40
N ARG A 32 3.45 -8.77 15.69
CA ARG A 32 2.13 -9.15 16.21
C ARG A 32 1.11 -8.65 15.20
N VAL A 33 0.26 -9.55 14.71
CA VAL A 33 -0.75 -9.26 13.69
C VAL A 33 -1.46 -7.95 14.04
N ASN A 34 -1.05 -6.86 13.41
CA ASN A 34 -1.60 -5.55 13.68
C ASN A 34 -2.96 -5.53 13.01
N GLN A 35 -4.03 -5.55 13.81
CA GLN A 35 -5.40 -5.56 13.30
C GLN A 35 -5.64 -4.37 12.35
N CYS A 36 -4.97 -3.23 12.57
CA CYS A 36 -5.03 -2.07 11.68
C CYS A 36 -4.36 -2.32 10.31
N LYS A 37 -3.38 -3.23 10.20
CA LYS A 37 -2.78 -3.61 8.91
C LYS A 37 -3.70 -4.54 8.12
N GLN A 38 -4.40 -5.44 8.80
CA GLN A 38 -5.31 -6.40 8.17
C GLN A 38 -6.66 -5.76 7.82
N ASN A 39 -7.15 -4.88 8.70
CA ASN A 39 -8.37 -4.14 8.52
C ASN A 39 -8.14 -2.69 8.97
N PRO A 40 -7.75 -1.79 8.07
CA PRO A 40 -7.54 -0.37 8.42
C PRO A 40 -8.75 0.25 9.11
N ASN A 41 -9.96 -0.16 8.72
CA ASN A 41 -11.20 0.35 9.29
C ASN A 41 -11.37 -0.02 10.77
N SER A 42 -10.71 -1.08 11.27
CA SER A 42 -10.80 -1.46 12.69
C SER A 42 -10.14 -0.46 13.63
N CYS A 43 -9.28 0.42 13.10
CA CYS A 43 -8.53 1.40 13.89
C CYS A 43 -8.77 2.84 13.45
N GLN A 44 -9.54 3.05 12.39
CA GLN A 44 -9.87 4.38 11.92
C GLN A 44 -10.99 4.95 12.79
N TYR A 45 -10.73 6.07 13.46
CA TYR A 45 -11.77 6.83 14.15
C TYR A 45 -12.68 7.49 13.10
N GLN A 46 -13.98 7.15 13.13
CA GLN A 46 -15.00 7.64 12.18
C GLN A 46 -15.98 8.63 12.84
N GLY A 47 -15.57 9.26 13.94
CA GLY A 47 -16.37 10.26 14.64
C GLY A 47 -16.47 11.59 13.89
N ALA A 48 -17.36 12.46 14.35
CA ALA A 48 -17.35 13.85 13.93
C ALA A 48 -16.07 14.55 14.41
N TYR A 49 -15.66 15.60 13.69
CA TYR A 49 -14.59 16.48 14.17
C TYR A 49 -14.98 17.09 15.51
N GLU A 50 -14.02 17.16 16.41
CA GLU A 50 -14.15 17.93 17.64
C GLU A 50 -14.31 19.43 17.30
N PRO A 51 -14.95 20.23 18.17
CA PRO A 51 -15.10 21.67 17.95
C PRO A 51 -13.76 22.35 17.67
N GLY A 52 -13.62 22.95 16.49
CA GLY A 52 -12.39 23.62 16.05
C GLY A 52 -11.33 22.71 15.41
N GLU A 53 -11.45 21.38 15.52
CA GLU A 53 -10.50 20.42 14.94
C GLU A 53 -10.45 20.54 13.42
N ARG A 54 -11.62 20.73 12.77
CA ARG A 54 -11.69 20.94 11.32
C ARG A 54 -10.83 22.13 10.87
N ALA A 55 -10.95 23.27 11.55
CA ALA A 55 -10.20 24.48 11.19
C ALA A 55 -8.69 24.28 11.37
N TYR A 56 -8.30 23.61 12.47
CA TYR A 56 -6.92 23.22 12.71
C TYR A 56 -6.40 22.27 11.62
N ALA A 57 -7.16 21.23 11.27
CA ALA A 57 -6.79 20.25 10.25
C ALA A 57 -6.59 20.91 8.88
N GLU A 58 -7.49 21.82 8.48
CA GLU A 58 -7.37 22.57 7.22
C GLU A 58 -6.14 23.50 7.21
N GLN A 59 -5.87 24.19 8.33
CA GLN A 59 -4.69 25.05 8.47
C GLN A 59 -3.40 24.24 8.39
N GLU A 60 -3.34 23.12 9.10
CA GLU A 60 -2.16 22.26 9.15
C GLU A 60 -1.90 21.57 7.80
N ALA A 61 -2.96 21.12 7.12
CA ALA A 61 -2.87 20.60 5.77
C ALA A 61 -2.27 21.64 4.79
N LYS A 62 -2.67 22.91 4.89
CA LYS A 62 -2.09 23.99 4.09
C LYS A 62 -0.59 24.16 4.35
N ARG A 63 -0.18 24.16 5.62
CA ARG A 63 1.24 24.30 6.01
C ARG A 63 2.07 23.13 5.47
N LEU A 64 1.58 21.90 5.60
CA LEU A 64 2.25 20.70 5.12
C LEU A 64 2.37 20.68 3.59
N ASN A 65 1.30 21.01 2.88
CA ASN A 65 1.32 21.07 1.41
C ASN A 65 2.33 22.11 0.90
N GLN A 66 2.47 23.25 1.58
CA GLN A 66 3.50 24.24 1.25
C GLN A 66 4.90 23.69 1.48
N ALA A 67 5.14 23.03 2.62
CA ALA A 67 6.43 22.42 2.92
C ALA A 67 6.81 21.33 1.90
N GLU A 68 5.89 20.45 1.53
CA GLU A 68 6.12 19.42 0.50
C GLU A 68 6.31 20.04 -0.89
N SER A 69 5.53 21.07 -1.24
CA SER A 69 5.72 21.80 -2.49
C SER A 69 7.12 22.42 -2.59
N ASN A 70 7.64 22.98 -1.50
CA ASN A 70 9.00 23.54 -1.49
C ASN A 70 10.07 22.45 -1.70
N LYS A 71 9.92 21.28 -1.07
CA LYS A 71 10.82 20.12 -1.29
C LYS A 71 10.81 19.67 -2.77
N ILE A 72 9.63 19.57 -3.38
CA ILE A 72 9.50 19.17 -4.79
C ILE A 72 10.16 20.21 -5.70
N ARG A 73 10.03 21.50 -5.37
CA ARG A 73 10.62 22.59 -6.14
C ARG A 73 12.13 22.75 -5.91
N GLY A 74 12.72 22.04 -4.95
CA GLY A 74 14.15 22.08 -4.63
C GLY A 74 14.63 23.36 -3.92
N TRP A 75 13.76 24.01 -3.13
CA TRP A 75 14.07 25.22 -2.35
C TRP A 75 14.57 24.87 -0.96
#